data_AF-A0A8T9SPH5-F1
#
_entry.id   AF-A0A8T9SPH5-F1
#
_cell.length_a   1.000
_cell.length_b   1.000
_cell.length_c   1.000
_cell.angle_alpha   90.00
_cell.angle_beta   90.00
_cell.angle_gamma   90.00
#
_symmetry.space_group_name_H-M   'P 1'
#
loop_
_entity.id
_entity.type
_entity.pdbx_description
1 polymer ?
#
loop_
_entity_poly.entity_id
_entity_poly.type
_entity_poly.pdbx_seq_one_letter_code
_entity_poly.pdbx_strand_id
1 'polypeptide(L)' 'MNILITGATGSIGKVLTGVLGAKRHTLAIVARNSAKANELFGDGMVTVIDLEGADWPAKVVAFAPKQLFIWRRCSPAEMI' A
#
# COMPACT_ATOMS: atom_id res chain seq x y z
N MET A 1 -6.09 -11.64 5.90
CA MET A 1 -5.61 -10.45 6.63
C MET A 1 -5.52 -9.30 5.64
N ASN A 2 -5.97 -8.12 6.03
CA ASN A 2 -5.86 -6.92 5.21
C ASN A 2 -4.46 -6.34 5.43
N ILE A 3 -3.74 -5.99 4.37
CA ILE A 3 -2.39 -5.42 4.49
C ILE A 3 -2.35 -4.15 3.64
N LEU A 4 -1.96 -3.06 4.28
CA LEU A 4 -1.77 -1.80 3.62
C LEU A 4 -0.29 -1.57 3.35
N ILE A 5 0.05 -1.27 2.10
CA ILE A 5 1.42 -1.11 1.63
C ILE A 5 1.62 0.30 1.10
N THR A 6 2.60 1.00 1.66
CA THR A 6 3.10 2.27 1.11
C THR A 6 4.36 2.01 0.29
N GLY A 7 4.56 2.73 -0.82
CA GLY A 7 5.77 2.59 -1.63
C GLY A 7 5.84 1.29 -2.46
N ALA A 8 4.71 0.66 -2.73
CA ALA A 8 4.62 -0.61 -3.47
C ALA A 8 5.15 -0.54 -4.92
N THR A 9 5.26 0.66 -5.51
CA THR A 9 5.70 0.84 -6.90
C THR A 9 7.22 0.67 -7.11
N GLY A 10 8.01 0.61 -6.04
CA GLY A 10 9.44 0.30 -6.09
C GLY A 10 9.73 -1.19 -6.32
N SER A 11 10.98 -1.55 -6.62
CA SER A 11 11.40 -2.93 -6.87
C SER A 11 11.04 -3.89 -5.72
N ILE A 12 11.35 -3.50 -4.48
CA ILE A 12 11.03 -4.29 -3.28
C ILE A 12 9.51 -4.36 -3.07
N GLY A 13 8.83 -3.23 -3.20
CA GLY A 13 7.38 -3.13 -3.03
C GLY A 13 6.59 -4.04 -3.97
N LYS A 14 7.02 -4.13 -5.23
CA LYS A 14 6.43 -5.03 -6.24
C LYS A 14 6.53 -6.49 -5.83
N VAL A 15 7.74 -6.94 -5.47
CA VAL A 15 7.98 -8.32 -5.05
C VAL A 15 7.19 -8.66 -3.79
N LEU A 16 7.21 -7.78 -2.79
CA LEU A 16 6.45 -7.96 -1.56
C LEU A 16 4.95 -8.09 -1.83
N THR A 17 4.39 -7.21 -2.66
CA THR A 17 2.96 -7.23 -3.02
C THR A 17 2.60 -8.56 -3.70
N GLY A 18 3.43 -9.05 -4.63
CA GLY A 18 3.23 -10.35 -5.27
C GLY A 18 3.26 -11.53 -4.29
N VAL A 19 4.25 -11.56 -3.39
CA VAL A 19 4.37 -12.62 -2.36
C VAL A 19 3.17 -12.61 -1.41
N LEU A 20 2.73 -11.44 -0.96
CA LEU A 20 1.58 -11.32 -0.07
C LEU A 20 0.26 -11.66 -0.78
N GLY A 21 0.14 -11.31 -2.06
CA GLY A 21 -1.00 -11.69 -2.91
C GLY A 21 -1.07 -13.21 -3.11
N ALA A 22 0.06 -13.87 -3.37
CA ALA A 22 0.15 -15.32 -3.46
C ALA A 22 -0.24 -16.03 -2.17
N LYS A 23 0.00 -15.40 -1.01
CA LYS A 23 -0.48 -15.86 0.31
C LYS A 23 -1.95 -15.56 0.58
N ARG A 24 -2.71 -15.07 -0.41
CA ARG A 24 -4.13 -14.73 -0.34
C ARG A 24 -4.45 -13.68 0.74
N HIS A 25 -3.53 -12.74 0.96
CA HIS A 25 -3.84 -11.54 1.72
C HIS A 25 -4.64 -10.56 0.87
N THR A 26 -5.52 -9.79 1.51
CA THR A 26 -6.23 -8.69 0.86
C THR A 26 -5.32 -7.46 0.93
N LEU A 27 -4.94 -6.89 -0.20
CA LEU A 27 -3.93 -5.83 -0.26
C LEU A 27 -4.54 -4.49 -0.66
N ALA A 28 -4.10 -3.43 0.01
CA ALA A 28 -4.29 -2.07 -0.45
C ALA A 28 -2.94 -1.37 -0.62
N ILE A 29 -2.76 -0.68 -1.72
CA ILE A 29 -1.59 0.15 -1.97
C ILE A 29 -2.00 1.61 -1.79
N VAL A 30 -1.30 2.28 -0.88
CA VAL A 30 -1.42 3.72 -0.70
C VAL A 30 -0.32 4.39 -1.54
N ALA A 31 -0.72 5.10 -2.59
CA ALA A 31 0.20 5.67 -3.57
C ALA A 31 -0.15 7.13 -3.88
N ARG A 32 0.90 7.94 -4.09
CA ARG A 32 0.77 9.31 -4.63
C ARG A 32 0.46 9.32 -6.12
N ASN A 33 0.98 8.34 -6.86
CA ASN A 33 0.71 8.16 -8.28
C ASN A 33 -0.16 6.90 -8.44
N SER A 34 -1.48 7.10 -8.35
CA SER A 34 -2.48 6.05 -8.47
C SER A 34 -2.48 5.43 -9.87
N ALA A 35 -2.23 6.20 -10.93
CA ALA A 35 -2.11 5.68 -12.30
C ALA A 35 -1.01 4.62 -12.43
N LYS A 36 0.20 4.92 -11.93
CA LYS A 36 1.33 3.97 -11.92
C LYS A 36 1.04 2.75 -11.05
N ALA A 37 0.36 2.92 -9.92
CA ALA A 37 -0.02 1.80 -9.07
C ALA A 37 -1.05 0.90 -9.78
N ASN A 38 -2.03 1.48 -10.46
CA ASN A 38 -3.02 0.74 -11.24
C ASN A 38 -2.39 0.01 -12.44
N GLU A 39 -1.42 0.61 -13.13
CA GLU A 39 -0.68 -0.07 -14.21
C GLU A 39 0.03 -1.34 -13.71
N LEU A 40 0.56 -1.30 -12.48
CA LEU A 40 1.35 -2.39 -11.92
C LEU A 40 0.52 -3.47 -11.21
N PHE A 41 -0.66 -3.12 -10.71
CA PHE A 41 -1.43 -3.95 -9.78
C PHE A 41 -2.94 -3.98 -10.05
N GLY A 42 -3.40 -3.35 -11.14
CA GLY A 42 -4.81 -3.14 -11.48
C GLY A 42 -5.60 -4.39 -11.83
N ASP A 43 -4.95 -5.57 -11.90
CA ASP A 43 -5.57 -6.86 -12.23
C ASP A 43 -6.45 -7.44 -11.10
N GLY A 44 -7.02 -6.58 -10.24
CA GLY A 44 -8.13 -6.91 -9.34
C GLY A 44 -7.77 -7.52 -7.99
N MET A 45 -6.51 -7.89 -7.75
CA MET A 45 -6.09 -8.44 -6.45
C MET A 45 -5.71 -7.37 -5.42
N VAL A 46 -5.55 -6.11 -5.85
CA VAL A 46 -5.05 -5.01 -5.02
C VAL A 46 -5.93 -3.77 -5.15
N THR A 47 -6.35 -3.20 -4.02
CA THR A 47 -7.05 -1.91 -3.99
C THR A 47 -6.04 -0.77 -4.02
N VAL A 48 -6.16 0.16 -4.96
CA VAL A 48 -5.32 1.37 -4.97
C VAL A 48 -6.04 2.50 -4.24
N ILE A 49 -5.39 3.06 -3.22
CA ILE A 49 -5.83 4.23 -2.48
C ILE A 49 -4.93 5.39 -2.87
N ASP A 50 -5.52 6.38 -3.54
CA ASP A 50 -4.85 7.59 -3.96
C ASP A 50 -4.64 8.54 -2.78
N LEU A 51 -3.39 8.91 -2.49
CA LEU A 51 -3.05 9.85 -1.42
C LEU A 51 -3.40 11.31 -1.74
N GLU A 52 -3.60 11.65 -3.01
CA GLU A 52 -3.96 13.02 -3.41
C GLU A 52 -5.48 13.27 -3.27
N GLY A 53 -6.28 12.21 -3.19
CA GLY A 53 -7.73 12.30 -2.98
C GLY A 53 -8.10 12.71 -1.55
N ALA A 54 -8.99 13.69 -1.39
CA ALA A 54 -9.41 14.18 -0.07
C ALA A 54 -10.02 13.10 0.86
N ASP A 55 -10.48 11.98 0.30
CA ASP A 55 -11.15 10.88 1.01
C ASP A 55 -10.21 9.71 1.35
N TRP A 56 -8.91 9.81 1.06
CA TRP A 56 -7.95 8.74 1.31
C TRP A 56 -7.92 8.26 2.77
N PRO A 57 -8.04 9.11 3.81
CA PRO A 57 -8.01 8.63 5.19
C PRO A 57 -9.20 7.71 5.50
N ALA A 58 -10.39 8.06 4.99
CA ALA A 58 -11.60 7.25 5.16
C ALA A 58 -11.45 5.89 4.46
N LYS A 59 -10.86 5.85 3.26
CA LYS A 59 -10.57 4.61 2.54
C LYS A 59 -9.60 3.70 3.30
N VAL A 60 -8.57 4.27 3.93
CA VAL A 60 -7.62 3.52 4.76
C VAL A 60 -8.32 2.91 5.98
N VAL A 61 -9.12 3.69 6.70
CA VAL A 61 -9.88 3.21 7.88
C VAL A 61 -10.88 2.13 7.48
N ALA A 62 -11.60 2.31 6.37
CA ALA A 62 -12.53 1.31 5.85
C ALA A 62 -11.82 0.00 5.50
N PHE A 63 -10.64 0.09 4.90
CA PHE A 63 -9.85 -1.09 4.51
C PHE A 63 -9.21 -1.81 5.71
N ALA A 64 -8.73 -1.05 6.70
CA ALA A 64 -7.98 -1.58 7.83
C ALA A 64 -8.44 -0.97 9.18
N PRO A 65 -9.67 -1.29 9.65
CA PRO A 65 -10.30 -0.60 10.79
C PRO A 65 -9.66 -0.87 12.15
N LYS A 66 -8.78 -1.89 12.27
CA LYS A 66 -8.16 -2.33 13.53
C LYS A 66 -6.64 -2.17 13.58
N GLN A 67 -6.02 -1.55 12.57
CA GLN A 67 -4.57 -1.64 12.42
C GLN A 67 -3.80 -0.56 13.16
N LEU A 68 -2.80 -1.03 13.90
CA LEU A 68 -1.73 -0.25 14.50
C LEU A 68 -0.95 0.43 13.38
N PHE A 69 -1.07 1.74 13.23
CA PHE A 69 -0.25 2.52 12.31
C PHE A 69 1.19 2.55 12.82
N ILE A 70 2.06 1.67 12.32
CA ILE A 70 3.51 1.84 12.48
C ILE A 70 3.98 2.76 11.37
N TRP A 71 3.79 4.07 11.56
CA TRP A 71 4.36 5.09 10.69
C TRP A 71 5.83 5.30 11.09
N ARG A 72 6.74 4.41 10.65
CA ARG A 72 8.17 4.75 10.64
C ARG A 72 8.45 5.48 9.34
N ARG A 73 8.58 6.81 9.40
CA ARG A 73 9.49 7.48 8.48
C ARG A 73 10.84 6.85 8.72
N CYS A 74 11.41 6.13 7.74
CA CYS A 74 12.86 5.97 7.73
C CYS A 74 13.41 7.38 7.56
N SER A 75 13.84 8.01 8.65
CA SER A 75 14.63 9.23 8.52
C SER A 75 15.96 8.81 7.89
N PRO A 76 16.54 9.60 6.97
CA PRO A 76 17.89 9.34 6.45
C PRO A 76 18.95 9.21 7.55
N ALA A 77 18.66 9.71 8.77
CA ALA A 77 19.55 9.64 9.93
C ALA A 77 19.60 8.26 10.62
N GLU A 78 18.77 7.30 10.20
CA GLU A 78 18.73 5.94 10.77
C GLU A 78 19.31 4.86 9.83
N MET A 79 19.92 5.25 8.72
CA MET A 79 20.70 4.35 7.87
C MET A 79 22.19 4.48 8.20
N ILE A 80 22.63 3.67 9.17
CA ILE A 80 24.05 3.34 9.39
C ILE A 80 24.40 2.16 8.50
#